data_AF-A0A5B7T424-F1
#
_entry.id   AF-A0A5B7T424-F1
#
_cell.length_a   1.000
_cell.length_b   1.000
_cell.length_c   1.000
_cell.angle_alpha   90.00
_cell.angle_beta   90.00
_cell.angle_gamma   90.00
#
_symmetry.space_group_name_H-M   'P 1'
#
loop_
_entity.id
_entity.type
_entity.pdbx_description
1 polymer ?
#
loop_
_entity_poly.entity_id
_entity_poly.type
_entity_poly.pdbx_seq_one_letter_code
_entity_poly.pdbx_strand_id
1 'polypeptide(L)'
;MTVLFNEKINLTEDATGFINKYIDYVKELNHKDLFEGLKDKQILKNKFIFKIYQLENLDSAMVDIHIANNRVYVLASVWTSKVITIGSIPLTPKLKIALSNNYYPKLGITGGFFKQVVPNEFDKDKIVDGFDPYQLTLEIYKADMTVYKSQKIDSIYHATFKTENSLITVSKNLMRCFAVFGLLLGLGFMFLGFMLTGLLVIIAFFGVNSYTLIIADTHMQTRPQRQRIS
;
A
#
# COMPACT_ATOMS: atom_id res chain seq x y z
N MET A 1 -11.35 -3.45 5.38
CA MET A 1 -10.89 -4.87 5.36
C MET A 1 -11.73 -5.74 6.29
N THR A 2 -12.41 -6.75 5.73
CA THR A 2 -13.26 -7.71 6.49
C THR A 2 -12.51 -9.02 6.69
N VAL A 3 -12.45 -9.53 7.93
CA VAL A 3 -11.88 -10.84 8.24
C VAL A 3 -12.87 -11.93 7.83
N LEU A 4 -12.42 -12.87 6.98
CA LEU A 4 -13.19 -14.02 6.52
C LEU A 4 -12.90 -15.28 7.35
N PHE A 5 -11.67 -15.38 7.86
CA PHE A 5 -11.21 -16.52 8.64
C PHE A 5 -10.11 -16.09 9.60
N ASN A 6 -10.09 -16.67 10.80
CA ASN A 6 -9.09 -16.43 11.83
C ASN A 6 -9.00 -17.70 12.68
N GLU A 7 -7.91 -18.46 12.56
CA GLU A 7 -7.64 -19.64 13.39
C GLU A 7 -6.15 -19.82 13.68
N LYS A 8 -5.86 -20.41 14.84
CA LYS A 8 -4.50 -20.77 15.25
C LYS A 8 -3.94 -21.87 14.38
N ILE A 9 -2.69 -21.74 13.98
CA ILE A 9 -2.00 -22.75 13.17
C ILE A 9 -1.19 -23.71 14.05
N ASN A 10 -1.12 -24.97 13.64
CA ASN A 10 -0.21 -25.92 14.26
C ASN A 10 1.19 -25.66 13.72
N LEU A 11 2.09 -25.16 14.57
CA LEU A 11 3.44 -24.77 14.18
C LEU A 11 4.29 -25.98 13.80
N THR A 12 5.15 -25.78 12.81
CA THR A 12 6.24 -26.71 12.45
C THR A 12 7.49 -26.39 13.27
N GLU A 13 8.49 -27.28 13.24
CA GLU A 13 9.80 -27.05 13.86
C GLU A 13 10.52 -25.81 13.28
N ASP A 14 10.31 -25.54 11.99
CA ASP A 14 10.88 -24.38 11.28
C ASP A 14 10.29 -23.04 11.74
N ALA A 15 9.13 -23.04 12.42
CA ALA A 15 8.45 -21.81 12.83
C ALA A 15 9.27 -20.98 13.82
N THR A 16 10.01 -21.61 14.73
CA THR A 16 10.88 -20.89 15.67
C THR A 16 12.02 -20.19 14.92
N GLY A 17 12.60 -20.86 13.91
CA GLY A 17 13.63 -20.27 13.05
C GLY A 17 13.11 -19.07 12.25
N PHE A 18 11.86 -19.16 11.77
CA PHE A 18 11.17 -18.04 11.13
C PHE A 18 11.04 -16.84 12.07
N ILE A 19 10.49 -17.05 13.27
CA ILE A 19 10.21 -15.97 14.23
C ILE A 19 11.50 -15.26 14.63
N ASN A 20 12.57 -16.01 14.93
CA ASN A 20 13.85 -15.42 15.27
C ASN A 20 14.41 -14.54 14.14
N LYS A 21 14.32 -15.02 12.89
CA LYS A 21 14.72 -14.22 11.71
C LYS A 21 13.86 -12.97 11.55
N TYR A 22 12.56 -13.06 11.82
CA TYR A 22 11.67 -11.91 11.79
C TYR A 22 12.07 -10.87 12.86
N ILE A 23 12.34 -11.32 14.09
CA ILE A 23 12.81 -10.44 15.17
C ILE A 23 14.09 -9.72 14.77
N ASP A 24 15.05 -10.43 14.18
CA ASP A 24 16.33 -9.83 13.77
C ASP A 24 16.14 -8.83 12.63
N TYR A 25 15.28 -9.15 11.65
CA TYR A 25 14.86 -8.20 10.61
C TYR A 25 14.26 -6.92 11.19
N VAL A 26 13.35 -7.04 12.16
CA VAL A 26 12.73 -5.89 12.82
C VAL A 26 13.76 -5.09 13.62
N LYS A 27 14.67 -5.74 14.36
CA LYS A 27 15.75 -5.06 15.10
C LYS A 27 16.59 -4.18 14.18
N GLU A 28 16.93 -4.67 13.00
CA GLU A 28 17.82 -3.97 12.06
C GLU A 28 17.11 -2.83 11.34
N LEU A 29 15.88 -3.05 10.87
CA LEU A 29 15.21 -2.14 9.93
C LEU A 29 14.09 -1.31 10.57
N ASN A 30 13.43 -1.81 11.61
CA ASN A 30 12.36 -1.09 12.30
C ASN A 30 12.26 -1.42 13.79
N HIS A 31 13.31 -1.08 14.56
CA HIS A 31 13.39 -1.35 16.00
C HIS A 31 12.21 -0.79 16.83
N LYS A 32 11.43 0.14 16.27
CA LYS A 32 10.23 0.70 16.89
C LYS A 32 9.05 -0.28 16.93
N ASP A 33 9.08 -1.37 16.19
CA ASP A 33 8.03 -2.38 16.27
C ASP A 33 8.30 -3.39 17.40
N LEU A 34 9.48 -3.33 18.05
CA LEU A 34 9.79 -4.16 19.22
C LEU A 34 9.32 -3.46 20.49
N PHE A 35 8.48 -4.16 21.27
CA PHE A 35 7.86 -3.60 22.48
C PHE A 35 7.22 -2.22 22.22
N GLU A 36 6.55 -2.06 21.07
CA GLU A 36 5.96 -0.80 20.61
C GLU A 36 6.96 0.38 20.54
N GLY A 37 8.26 0.09 20.49
CA GLY A 37 9.34 1.08 20.45
C GLY A 37 9.59 1.78 21.79
N LEU A 38 8.98 1.26 22.86
CA LEU A 38 9.08 1.82 24.20
C LEU A 38 10.31 1.31 24.94
N LYS A 39 11.05 2.22 25.56
CA LYS A 39 12.11 1.88 26.51
C LYS A 39 11.53 1.57 27.89
N ASP A 40 12.28 0.85 28.70
CA ASP A 40 11.89 0.49 30.08
C ASP A 40 11.42 1.69 30.92
N LYS A 41 12.15 2.82 30.82
CA LYS A 41 11.76 4.06 31.52
C LYS A 41 10.38 4.58 31.09
N GLN A 42 10.01 4.40 29.82
CA GLN A 42 8.72 4.84 29.27
C GLN A 42 7.59 3.87 29.67
N ILE A 43 7.86 2.57 29.62
CA ILE A 43 6.94 1.52 30.08
C ILE A 43 6.59 1.72 31.56
N LEU A 44 7.60 1.99 32.40
CA LEU A 44 7.41 2.28 33.83
C LEU A 44 6.60 3.56 34.08
N LYS A 45 6.90 4.64 33.35
CA LYS A 45 6.21 5.93 33.51
C LYS A 45 4.71 5.83 33.24
N ASN A 46 4.32 4.98 32.31
CA ASN A 46 2.93 4.83 31.90
C ASN A 46 2.14 3.83 32.77
N LYS A 47 2.78 3.20 33.78
CA LYS A 47 2.18 2.23 34.71
C LYS A 47 1.26 1.21 34.01
N PHE A 48 1.73 0.60 32.92
CA PHE A 48 0.96 -0.41 32.21
C PHE A 48 0.76 -1.66 33.08
N ILE A 49 -0.49 -1.94 33.46
CA ILE A 49 -0.85 -3.15 34.21
C ILE A 49 -0.77 -4.41 33.31
N PHE A 50 -0.75 -4.23 32.00
CA PHE A 50 -0.77 -5.28 30.99
C PHE A 50 0.65 -5.66 30.52
N LYS A 51 0.80 -6.88 30.01
CA LYS A 51 2.04 -7.36 29.37
C LYS A 51 2.21 -6.67 28.01
N ILE A 52 3.38 -6.11 27.76
CA ILE A 52 3.79 -5.60 26.44
C ILE A 52 4.65 -6.68 25.79
N TYR A 53 4.15 -7.29 24.72
CA TYR A 53 4.89 -8.32 23.99
C TYR A 53 5.95 -7.70 23.07
N GLN A 54 7.00 -8.47 22.80
CA GLN A 54 8.09 -8.07 21.93
C GLN A 54 7.61 -7.88 20.48
N LEU A 55 6.67 -8.71 20.02
CA LEU A 55 6.09 -8.64 18.69
C LEU A 55 4.57 -8.56 18.81
N GLU A 56 3.96 -7.61 18.09
CA GLU A 56 2.50 -7.46 18.05
C GLU A 56 1.88 -7.95 16.73
N ASN A 57 2.63 -7.87 15.62
CA ASN A 57 2.16 -8.31 14.31
C ASN A 57 3.32 -8.79 13.44
N LEU A 58 2.97 -9.47 12.34
CA LEU A 58 3.90 -9.95 11.32
C LEU A 58 3.64 -9.28 9.96
N ASP A 59 3.31 -7.99 9.94
CA ASP A 59 2.87 -7.30 8.71
C ASP A 59 3.93 -7.26 7.60
N SER A 60 5.22 -7.37 7.94
CA SER A 60 6.31 -7.41 6.95
C SER A 60 6.58 -8.82 6.41
N ALA A 61 5.92 -9.85 6.93
CA ALA A 61 6.07 -11.21 6.43
C ALA A 61 5.28 -11.40 5.13
N MET A 62 5.91 -11.99 4.13
CA MET A 62 5.21 -12.48 2.94
C MET A 62 4.58 -13.82 3.29
N VAL A 63 3.25 -13.89 3.21
CA VAL A 63 2.48 -15.08 3.57
C VAL A 63 1.85 -15.66 2.31
N ASP A 64 2.02 -16.96 2.13
CA ASP A 64 1.38 -17.72 1.07
C ASP A 64 0.75 -19.00 1.64
N ILE A 65 -0.17 -19.59 0.89
CA ILE A 65 -0.95 -20.75 1.31
C ILE A 65 -0.84 -21.85 0.25
N HIS A 66 -0.47 -23.05 0.68
CA HIS A 66 -0.50 -24.24 -0.15
C HIS A 66 -1.52 -25.26 0.38
N ILE A 67 -2.37 -25.80 -0.49
CA ILE A 67 -3.40 -26.76 -0.12
C ILE A 67 -3.02 -28.14 -0.64
N ALA A 68 -2.84 -29.09 0.26
CA ALA A 68 -2.57 -30.49 -0.08
C ALA A 68 -3.10 -31.41 1.02
N ASN A 69 -3.47 -32.65 0.68
CA ASN A 69 -3.87 -33.69 1.64
C ASN A 69 -4.97 -33.24 2.64
N ASN A 70 -5.95 -32.48 2.16
CA ASN A 70 -7.03 -31.91 2.98
C ASN A 70 -6.53 -31.03 4.15
N ARG A 71 -5.35 -30.43 3.99
CA ARG A 71 -4.74 -29.47 4.92
C ARG A 71 -4.30 -28.22 4.17
N VAL A 72 -4.24 -27.14 4.90
CA VAL A 72 -3.74 -25.85 4.46
C VAL A 72 -2.40 -25.63 5.14
N TYR A 73 -1.35 -25.62 4.35
CA TYR A 73 0.01 -25.32 4.77
C TYR A 73 0.25 -23.83 4.61
N VAL A 74 0.67 -23.19 5.68
CA VAL A 74 1.00 -21.76 5.66
C VAL A 74 2.49 -21.63 5.43
N LEU A 75 2.84 -20.96 4.34
CA LEU A 75 4.21 -20.64 3.99
C LEU A 75 4.47 -19.18 4.31
N ALA A 76 5.65 -18.91 4.84
CA ALA A 76 6.08 -17.54 5.09
C ALA A 76 7.54 -17.34 4.72
N SER A 77 7.86 -16.12 4.30
CA SER A 77 9.22 -15.62 4.22
C SER A 77 9.27 -14.19 4.75
N VAL A 78 10.46 -13.82 5.22
CA VAL A 78 10.78 -12.44 5.60
C VAL A 78 11.84 -11.95 4.62
N TRP A 79 11.56 -10.85 3.91
CA TRP A 79 12.51 -10.30 2.94
C TRP A 79 12.95 -11.32 1.86
N THR A 80 14.21 -11.33 1.43
CA THR A 80 14.75 -12.28 0.42
C THR A 80 15.01 -13.70 0.97
N SER A 81 14.55 -14.00 2.18
CA SER A 81 14.74 -15.33 2.77
C SER A 81 13.97 -16.42 2.04
N LYS A 82 14.47 -17.65 2.15
CA LYS A 82 13.81 -18.84 1.63
C LYS A 82 12.42 -18.98 2.25
N VAL A 83 11.42 -19.21 1.40
CA VAL A 83 10.06 -19.56 1.81
C VAL A 83 10.07 -20.87 2.59
N ILE A 84 9.49 -20.87 3.78
CA ILE A 84 9.40 -22.04 4.67
C ILE A 84 7.96 -22.26 5.12
N THR A 85 7.63 -23.51 5.40
CA THR A 85 6.33 -23.88 5.96
C THR A 85 6.36 -23.66 7.46
N ILE A 86 5.59 -22.69 7.95
CA ILE A 86 5.56 -22.30 9.36
C ILE A 86 4.47 -23.03 10.16
N GLY A 87 3.50 -23.62 9.47
CA GLY A 87 2.42 -24.33 10.16
C GLY A 87 1.37 -24.89 9.22
N SER A 88 0.41 -25.60 9.80
CA SER A 88 -0.72 -26.15 9.06
C SER A 88 -2.02 -26.17 9.87
N ILE A 89 -3.14 -26.10 9.14
CA ILE A 89 -4.50 -26.24 9.68
C ILE A 89 -5.32 -27.20 8.81
N PRO A 90 -6.32 -27.90 9.37
CA PRO A 90 -7.23 -28.72 8.58
C PRO A 90 -8.05 -27.87 7.61
N LEU A 91 -8.30 -28.38 6.40
CA LEU A 91 -9.10 -27.68 5.40
C LEU A 91 -10.61 -27.83 5.73
N THR A 92 -11.13 -26.93 6.55
CA THR A 92 -12.55 -26.90 6.92
C THR A 92 -13.42 -26.30 5.80
N PRO A 93 -14.75 -26.58 5.75
CA PRO A 93 -15.65 -25.96 4.79
C PRO A 93 -15.64 -24.42 4.86
N LYS A 94 -15.55 -23.86 6.07
CA LYS A 94 -15.44 -22.41 6.29
C LYS A 94 -14.17 -21.84 5.63
N LEU A 95 -13.04 -22.51 5.81
CA LEU A 95 -11.77 -22.13 5.21
C LEU A 95 -11.81 -22.24 3.68
N LYS A 96 -12.42 -23.32 3.14
CA LYS A 96 -12.64 -23.46 1.69
C LYS A 96 -13.41 -22.27 1.11
N ILE A 97 -14.47 -21.82 1.78
CA ILE A 97 -15.27 -20.66 1.35
C ILE A 97 -14.46 -19.36 1.45
N ALA A 98 -13.66 -19.19 2.51
CA ALA A 98 -12.79 -18.02 2.65
C ALA A 98 -11.76 -17.94 1.51
N LEU A 99 -11.17 -19.08 1.13
CA LEU A 99 -10.17 -19.20 0.07
C LEU A 99 -10.75 -19.17 -1.35
N SER A 100 -12.06 -19.39 -1.54
CA SER A 100 -12.69 -19.36 -2.87
C SER A 100 -13.04 -17.94 -3.35
N ASN A 101 -12.82 -16.92 -2.53
CA ASN A 101 -13.03 -15.52 -2.87
C ASN A 101 -11.70 -14.83 -3.20
N ASN A 102 -11.71 -13.57 -3.69
CA ASN A 102 -10.47 -12.79 -3.69
C ASN A 102 -10.03 -12.52 -2.24
N TYR A 103 -8.95 -13.17 -1.83
CA TYR A 103 -8.47 -13.16 -0.45
C TYR A 103 -7.02 -12.66 -0.34
N TYR A 104 -6.65 -12.25 0.86
CA TYR A 104 -5.27 -11.93 1.22
C TYR A 104 -4.95 -12.54 2.59
N PRO A 105 -3.96 -13.46 2.69
CA PRO A 105 -3.58 -14.07 3.95
C PRO A 105 -2.63 -13.15 4.74
N LYS A 106 -2.79 -13.15 6.06
CA LYS A 106 -1.88 -12.53 7.02
C LYS A 106 -1.63 -13.48 8.19
N LEU A 107 -0.57 -13.20 8.93
CA LEU A 107 -0.26 -13.88 10.17
C LEU A 107 -0.40 -12.92 11.34
N GLY A 108 -1.25 -13.30 12.30
CA GLY A 108 -1.21 -12.78 13.66
C GLY A 108 -0.19 -13.56 14.49
N ILE A 109 0.42 -12.89 15.46
CA ILE A 109 1.32 -13.49 16.44
C ILE A 109 0.86 -13.12 17.85
N THR A 110 0.91 -14.07 18.76
CA THR A 110 0.72 -13.85 20.20
C THR A 110 1.78 -14.62 20.99
N GLY A 111 2.05 -14.17 22.22
CA GLY A 111 3.13 -14.72 23.05
C GLY A 111 4.50 -14.16 22.69
N GLY A 112 5.54 -14.86 23.11
CA GLY A 112 6.93 -14.43 23.02
C GLY A 112 7.44 -13.74 24.28
N PHE A 113 8.60 -13.08 24.14
CA PHE A 113 9.13 -12.24 25.20
C PHE A 113 8.19 -11.09 25.51
N PHE A 114 7.99 -10.79 26.78
CA PHE A 114 7.15 -9.68 27.21
C PHE A 114 7.77 -8.92 28.37
N LYS A 115 7.31 -7.68 28.55
CA LYS A 115 7.63 -6.80 29.68
C LYS A 115 6.36 -6.48 30.44
N GLN A 116 6.39 -6.59 31.76
CA GLN A 116 5.26 -6.26 32.63
C GLN A 116 5.71 -5.37 33.78
N VAL A 117 4.93 -4.33 34.09
CA VAL A 117 5.15 -3.50 35.27
C VAL A 117 4.51 -4.16 36.49
N VAL A 118 5.32 -4.42 37.51
CA VAL A 118 4.86 -4.99 38.78
C VAL A 118 5.01 -3.92 39.87
N PRO A 119 3.92 -3.53 40.55
CA PRO A 119 3.97 -2.58 41.64
C PRO A 119 4.70 -3.19 42.84
N ASN A 120 5.48 -2.38 43.54
CA ASN A 120 6.23 -2.76 44.74
C ASN A 120 5.82 -1.86 45.92
N GLU A 121 5.99 -2.33 47.15
CA GLU A 121 5.49 -1.71 48.41
C GLU A 121 5.99 -0.28 48.69
N PHE A 122 6.90 0.26 47.87
CA PHE A 122 7.53 1.57 48.06
C PHE A 122 7.45 2.50 46.84
N ASP A 123 6.42 2.35 46.00
CA ASP A 123 6.17 3.20 44.82
C ASP A 123 7.30 3.16 43.75
N LYS A 124 8.15 2.14 43.85
CA LYS A 124 9.20 1.80 42.87
C LYS A 124 8.74 0.61 42.05
N ASP A 125 7.80 0.87 41.15
CA ASP A 125 7.36 -0.08 40.15
C ASP A 125 8.60 -0.63 39.40
N LYS A 126 8.63 -1.95 39.16
CA LYS A 126 9.72 -2.63 38.45
C LYS A 126 9.19 -3.26 37.18
N ILE A 127 10.04 -3.34 36.16
CA ILE A 127 9.77 -4.19 34.99
C ILE A 127 10.23 -5.60 35.31
N VAL A 128 9.37 -6.56 35.02
CA VAL A 128 9.69 -7.97 34.98
C VAL A 128 9.63 -8.42 33.52
N ASP A 129 10.72 -9.01 33.06
CA ASP A 129 10.78 -9.69 31.77
C ASP A 129 10.24 -11.12 31.92
N GLY A 130 9.50 -11.58 30.93
CA GLY A 130 8.98 -12.95 30.89
C GLY A 130 8.88 -13.48 29.46
N PHE A 131 8.43 -14.74 29.35
CA PHE A 131 8.25 -15.40 28.06
C PHE A 131 7.00 -16.28 28.09
N ASP A 132 6.13 -16.11 27.10
CA ASP A 132 5.02 -17.01 26.81
C ASP A 132 5.30 -17.74 25.48
N PRO A 133 4.87 -19.00 25.27
CA PRO A 133 5.08 -19.69 24.00
C PRO A 133 4.44 -18.95 22.82
N TYR A 134 5.16 -18.84 21.71
CA TYR A 134 4.62 -18.24 20.49
C TYR A 134 3.44 -19.03 19.95
N GLN A 135 2.39 -18.30 19.55
CA GLN A 135 1.26 -18.83 18.82
C GLN A 135 1.03 -17.97 17.58
N LEU A 136 0.94 -18.62 16.41
CA LEU A 136 0.61 -17.96 15.16
C LEU A 136 -0.84 -18.24 14.78
N THR A 137 -1.47 -17.23 14.21
CA THR A 137 -2.87 -17.26 13.78
C THR A 137 -2.92 -16.91 12.31
N LEU A 138 -3.54 -17.78 11.50
CA LEU A 138 -3.80 -17.47 10.10
C LEU A 138 -5.06 -16.62 10.02
N GLU A 139 -4.92 -15.44 9.44
CA GLU A 139 -6.00 -14.51 9.19
C GLU A 139 -6.20 -14.34 7.69
N ILE A 140 -7.41 -14.58 7.21
CA ILE A 140 -7.75 -14.40 5.80
C ILE A 140 -8.68 -13.20 5.71
N TYR A 141 -8.24 -12.20 4.96
CA TYR A 141 -9.00 -10.98 4.71
C TYR A 141 -9.63 -11.03 3.33
N LYS A 142 -10.82 -10.43 3.21
CA LYS A 142 -11.39 -10.11 1.90
C LYS A 142 -10.53 -9.02 1.25
N ALA A 143 -10.05 -9.27 0.03
CA ALA A 143 -9.31 -8.26 -0.71
C ALA A 143 -10.24 -7.07 -1.01
N ASP A 144 -9.86 -5.87 -0.56
CA ASP A 144 -10.58 -4.64 -0.90
C ASP A 144 -10.33 -4.33 -2.39
N MET A 145 -11.36 -4.50 -3.21
CA MET A 145 -11.30 -4.24 -4.67
C MET A 145 -11.12 -2.75 -5.02
N THR A 146 -11.01 -1.87 -4.03
CA THR A 146 -10.84 -0.42 -4.22
C THR A 146 -9.47 -0.05 -4.77
N VAL A 147 -8.41 -0.80 -4.43
CA VAL A 147 -7.04 -0.58 -4.92
C VAL A 147 -6.92 -0.84 -6.43
N TYR A 148 -7.68 -1.80 -6.96
CA TYR A 148 -7.60 -2.21 -8.36
C TYR A 148 -8.09 -1.13 -9.34
N LYS A 149 -8.97 -0.21 -8.90
CA LYS A 149 -9.43 0.91 -9.74
C LYS A 149 -8.32 1.96 -9.95
N SER A 150 -7.49 2.21 -8.94
CA SER A 150 -6.38 3.17 -9.04
C SER A 150 -5.31 2.65 -10.00
N GLN A 151 -4.90 1.38 -9.90
CA GLN A 151 -3.93 0.78 -10.83
C GLN A 151 -4.42 0.74 -12.28
N LYS A 152 -5.74 0.59 -12.50
CA LYS A 152 -6.30 0.64 -13.86
C LYS A 152 -6.28 2.06 -14.42
N ILE A 153 -6.56 3.08 -13.61
CA ILE A 153 -6.43 4.49 -14.01
C ILE A 153 -4.96 4.83 -14.30
N ASP A 154 -4.02 4.38 -13.45
CA ASP A 154 -2.58 4.56 -13.65
C ASP A 154 -2.08 3.86 -14.92
N SER A 155 -2.57 2.64 -15.18
CA SER A 155 -2.23 1.91 -16.40
C SER A 155 -2.77 2.60 -17.66
N ILE A 156 -3.97 3.18 -17.61
CA ILE A 156 -4.55 3.96 -18.72
C ILE A 156 -3.78 5.27 -18.88
N TYR A 157 -3.44 5.93 -17.78
CA TYR A 157 -2.66 7.17 -17.77
C TYR A 157 -1.27 6.96 -18.36
N HIS A 158 -0.53 5.94 -17.93
CA HIS A 158 0.79 5.62 -18.48
C HIS A 158 0.74 4.98 -19.88
N ALA A 159 -0.31 4.23 -20.23
CA ALA A 159 -0.49 3.71 -21.58
C ALA A 159 -0.80 4.83 -22.58
N THR A 160 -1.56 5.85 -22.15
CA THR A 160 -1.96 7.00 -22.99
C THR A 160 -0.89 8.09 -23.02
N PHE A 161 -0.19 8.30 -21.90
CA PHE A 161 0.85 9.32 -21.73
C PHE A 161 2.20 8.65 -21.40
N LYS A 162 2.77 7.96 -22.41
CA LYS A 162 4.06 7.24 -22.26
C LYS A 162 5.26 8.16 -22.06
N THR A 163 5.15 9.43 -22.45
CA THR A 163 6.18 10.48 -22.30
C THR A 163 5.53 11.86 -22.16
N GLU A 164 6.20 12.85 -21.55
CA GLU A 164 5.71 14.24 -21.53
C GLU A 164 5.42 14.80 -22.94
N ASN A 165 6.18 14.35 -23.95
CA ASN A 165 5.94 14.69 -25.35
C ASN A 165 4.58 14.19 -25.87
N SER A 166 4.12 13.01 -25.42
CA SER A 166 2.80 12.48 -25.79
C SER A 166 1.65 13.28 -25.15
N LEU A 167 1.82 13.73 -23.90
CA LEU A 167 0.87 14.62 -23.24
C LEU A 167 0.75 15.94 -24.00
N ILE A 168 1.87 16.53 -24.39
CA ILE A 168 1.89 17.81 -25.12
C ILE A 168 1.31 17.65 -26.53
N THR A 169 1.56 16.52 -27.20
CA THR A 169 0.95 16.23 -28.51
C THR A 169 -0.56 16.10 -28.41
N VAL A 170 -1.07 15.40 -27.38
CA VAL A 170 -2.51 15.26 -27.13
C VAL A 170 -3.13 16.61 -26.77
N SER A 171 -2.48 17.42 -25.93
CA SER A 171 -2.94 18.78 -25.61
C SER A 171 -2.97 19.69 -26.84
N LYS A 172 -1.95 19.66 -27.71
CA LYS A 172 -1.91 20.42 -28.97
C LYS A 172 -3.06 19.99 -29.91
N ASN A 173 -3.36 18.70 -29.99
CA ASN A 173 -4.48 18.20 -30.80
C ASN A 173 -5.84 18.60 -30.20
N LEU A 174 -6.00 18.54 -28.88
CA LEU A 174 -7.22 18.97 -28.20
C LEU A 174 -7.48 20.48 -28.39
N MET A 175 -6.44 21.32 -28.29
CA MET A 175 -6.51 22.75 -28.57
C MET A 175 -6.91 23.05 -30.02
N ARG A 176 -6.37 22.29 -30.99
CA ARG A 176 -6.80 22.39 -32.40
C ARG A 176 -8.28 22.06 -32.58
N CYS A 177 -8.78 21.02 -31.91
CA CYS A 177 -10.20 20.67 -31.92
C CYS A 177 -11.07 21.78 -31.30
N PHE A 178 -10.64 22.38 -30.19
CA PHE A 178 -11.34 23.51 -29.58
C PHE A 178 -11.35 24.77 -30.47
N ALA A 179 -10.27 25.03 -31.20
CA ALA A 179 -10.22 26.14 -32.15
C ALA A 179 -11.21 25.92 -33.32
N VAL A 180 -11.27 24.70 -33.87
CA VAL A 180 -12.25 24.35 -34.92
C VAL A 180 -13.68 24.46 -34.39
N PHE A 181 -13.94 23.99 -33.17
CA PHE A 181 -15.25 24.09 -32.53
C PHE A 181 -15.66 25.55 -32.29
N GLY A 182 -14.76 26.38 -31.75
CA GLY A 182 -14.99 27.81 -31.56
C GLY A 182 -15.24 28.56 -32.88
N LEU A 183 -14.55 28.16 -33.96
CA LEU A 183 -14.77 28.71 -35.29
C LEU A 183 -16.15 28.35 -35.85
N LEU A 184 -16.57 27.09 -35.73
CA LEU A 184 -17.90 26.64 -36.17
C LEU A 184 -19.02 27.30 -35.36
N LEU A 185 -18.87 27.40 -34.04
CA LEU A 185 -19.83 28.10 -33.17
C LEU A 185 -19.90 29.60 -33.51
N GLY A 186 -18.75 30.25 -33.66
CA GLY A 186 -18.68 31.67 -33.99
C GLY A 186 -19.33 31.99 -35.34
N LEU A 187 -19.02 31.21 -36.38
CA LEU A 187 -19.68 31.32 -37.68
C LEU A 187 -21.18 31.04 -37.59
N GLY A 188 -21.61 30.08 -36.76
CA GLY A 188 -23.02 29.81 -36.49
C GLY A 188 -23.76 31.02 -35.90
N PHE A 189 -23.16 31.69 -34.90
CA PHE A 189 -23.71 32.92 -34.32
C PHE A 189 -23.77 34.08 -35.33
N MET A 190 -22.74 34.21 -36.19
CA MET A 190 -22.74 35.22 -37.27
C MET A 190 -23.84 34.96 -38.29
N PHE A 191 -24.09 33.70 -38.65
CA PHE A 191 -25.15 33.31 -39.59
C PHE A 191 -26.55 33.55 -39.02
N LEU A 192 -26.72 33.48 -37.70
CA LEU A 192 -27.94 33.82 -36.97
C LEU A 192 -28.15 35.33 -36.77
N GLY A 193 -27.29 36.18 -37.33
CA GLY A 193 -27.40 37.64 -37.29
C GLY A 193 -26.64 38.31 -36.14
N PHE A 194 -25.99 37.55 -35.26
CA PHE A 194 -25.23 38.08 -34.12
C PHE A 194 -23.74 38.22 -34.46
N MET A 195 -23.43 39.15 -35.35
CA MET A 195 -22.06 39.35 -35.89
C MET A 195 -21.00 39.62 -34.81
N LEU A 196 -21.28 40.54 -33.88
CA LEU A 196 -20.32 40.91 -32.82
C LEU A 196 -20.07 39.74 -31.86
N THR A 197 -21.13 39.02 -31.49
CA THR A 197 -21.07 37.88 -30.58
C THR A 197 -20.29 36.73 -31.21
N GLY A 198 -20.54 36.42 -32.48
CA GLY A 198 -19.78 35.39 -33.19
C GLY A 198 -18.30 35.74 -33.34
N LEU A 199 -17.97 37.00 -33.64
CA LEU A 199 -16.58 37.48 -33.69
C LEU A 199 -15.88 37.35 -32.33
N LEU A 200 -16.54 37.73 -31.23
CA LEU A 200 -16.01 37.60 -29.87
C LEU A 200 -15.76 36.15 -29.48
N VAL A 201 -16.64 35.23 -29.85
CA VAL A 201 -16.46 33.79 -29.62
C VAL A 201 -15.23 33.28 -30.36
N ILE A 202 -15.02 33.67 -31.62
CA ILE A 202 -13.82 33.28 -32.37
C ILE A 202 -12.57 33.85 -31.69
N ILE A 203 -12.55 35.13 -31.34
CA ILE A 203 -11.40 35.77 -30.70
C ILE A 203 -11.10 35.13 -29.34
N ALA A 204 -12.11 34.81 -28.52
CA ALA A 204 -11.92 34.18 -27.22
C ALA A 204 -11.29 32.79 -27.36
N PHE A 205 -11.79 31.96 -28.28
CA PHE A 205 -11.24 30.63 -28.50
C PHE A 205 -9.84 30.69 -29.14
N PHE A 206 -9.58 31.58 -30.09
CA PHE A 206 -8.25 31.71 -30.70
C PHE A 206 -7.21 32.38 -29.78
N GLY A 207 -7.63 33.37 -28.98
CA GLY A 207 -6.76 34.08 -28.04
C GLY A 207 -6.31 33.22 -26.85
N VAL A 208 -7.21 32.40 -26.30
CA VAL A 208 -6.85 31.44 -25.24
C VAL A 208 -5.94 30.33 -25.79
N ASN A 209 -6.17 29.88 -27.03
CA ASN A 209 -5.34 28.86 -27.68
C ASN A 209 -3.94 29.37 -28.08
N SER A 210 -3.79 30.64 -28.50
CA SER A 210 -2.47 31.19 -28.88
C SER A 210 -1.59 31.47 -27.65
N TYR A 211 -2.16 32.00 -26.56
CA TYR A 211 -1.43 32.27 -25.32
C TYR A 211 -0.90 30.98 -24.67
N THR A 212 -1.72 29.92 -24.65
CA THR A 212 -1.33 28.62 -24.09
C THR A 212 -0.29 27.89 -24.94
N LEU A 213 -0.30 28.06 -26.27
CA LEU A 213 0.70 27.47 -27.17
C LEU A 213 2.08 28.11 -27.02
N ILE A 214 2.15 29.43 -26.83
CA ILE A 214 3.40 30.18 -26.58
C ILE A 214 4.03 29.77 -25.24
N ILE A 215 3.21 29.60 -24.20
CA ILE A 215 3.67 29.13 -22.88
C ILE A 215 4.17 27.68 -22.96
N ALA A 216 3.49 26.82 -23.70
CA ALA A 216 3.90 25.43 -23.87
C ALA A 216 5.25 25.29 -24.62
N ASP A 217 5.50 26.10 -25.65
CA ASP A 217 6.75 26.04 -26.42
C ASP A 217 7.94 26.70 -25.68
N THR A 218 7.70 27.76 -24.88
CA THR A 218 8.75 28.39 -24.06
C THR A 218 9.26 27.46 -22.95
N HIS A 219 8.38 26.68 -22.32
CA HIS A 219 8.77 25.65 -21.33
C HIS A 219 9.57 24.49 -21.95
N MET A 220 9.43 24.22 -23.25
CA MET A 220 10.23 23.18 -23.93
C MET A 220 11.67 23.64 -24.22
N GLN A 221 11.89 24.93 -24.46
CA GLN A 221 13.22 25.46 -24.80
C GLN A 221 14.14 25.65 -23.58
N THR A 222 13.59 25.76 -22.37
CA THR A 222 14.37 26.03 -21.15
C THR A 222 14.95 24.81 -20.44
N ARG A 223 14.77 23.59 -20.96
CA ARG A 223 15.45 22.41 -20.39
C ARG A 223 16.86 22.27 -21.00
N PRO A 224 17.94 22.49 -20.23
CA PRO A 224 19.29 22.21 -20.72
C PRO A 224 19.42 20.71 -20.93
N GLN A 225 19.99 20.31 -22.07
CA GLN A 225 20.48 18.96 -22.31
C GLN A 225 21.47 18.61 -21.19
N ARG A 226 21.02 17.88 -20.16
CA ARG A 226 21.94 17.21 -19.24
C ARG A 226 22.72 16.18 -20.06
N GLN A 227 24.00 16.48 -20.19
CA GLN A 227 25.05 15.66 -20.79
C GLN A 227 24.90 14.19 -20.40
N ARG A 228 24.87 13.31 -21.42
CA ARG A 228 25.30 11.92 -21.25
C ARG A 228 26.80 11.96 -20.97
N ILE A 229 27.19 11.69 -19.74
CA ILE A 229 28.56 11.33 -19.40
C ILE A 229 28.67 9.84 -19.68
N SER A 230 29.48 9.50 -20.68
CA SER A 230 30.07 8.18 -20.92
C SER A 230 31.29 7.99 -20.02
#